data_AF-A0A1S6KP15-F1
#
_entry.id   AF-A0A1S6KP15-F1
#
_cell.length_a   1.000
_cell.length_b   1.000
_cell.length_c   1.000
_cell.angle_alpha   90.00
_cell.angle_beta   90.00
_cell.angle_gamma   90.00
#
_symmetry.space_group_name_H-M   'P 1'
#
loop_
_entity.id
_entity.type
_entity.pdbx_description
1 polymer ?
#
loop_
_entity_poly.entity_id
_entity_poly.type
_entity_poly.pdbx_seq_one_letter_code
_entity_poly.pdbx_strand_id
1 'polypeptide(L)'
;SHIRIRFVTSNLDLGLFVKVNKQIEDCVEHVKNLLMTSGDRRISLSPYDTSIVALIEDLEGREAPQFPSCLECVARHQKADDSWGDDFFCIYDRILNTLACVVALKSWKV
;
A
#
# COMPACT_ATOMS: atom_id res chain seq x y z
N SER A 1 -39.39 -51.76 -10.23
CA SER A 1 -38.98 -51.19 -8.94
C SER A 1 -38.16 -49.94 -9.19
N HIS A 2 -38.74 -48.74 -9.05
CA HIS A 2 -38.03 -47.47 -9.26
C HIS A 2 -37.94 -46.71 -7.93
N ILE A 3 -36.74 -46.68 -7.36
CA ILE A 3 -36.40 -45.84 -6.22
C ILE A 3 -36.20 -44.42 -6.74
N ARG A 4 -37.08 -43.50 -6.35
CA ARG A 4 -37.00 -42.07 -6.68
C ARG A 4 -36.32 -41.37 -5.49
N ILE A 5 -35.03 -41.09 -5.59
CA ILE A 5 -34.31 -40.28 -4.59
C ILE A 5 -34.83 -38.85 -4.72
N ARG A 6 -35.68 -38.42 -3.78
CA ARG A 6 -36.06 -37.01 -3.64
C ARG A 6 -34.98 -36.31 -2.83
N PHE A 7 -34.15 -35.51 -3.49
CA PHE A 7 -33.41 -34.45 -2.80
C PHE A 7 -34.43 -33.44 -2.29
N VAL A 8 -34.67 -33.43 -0.98
CA VAL A 8 -35.41 -32.35 -0.32
C VAL A 8 -34.38 -31.27 -0.03
N THR A 9 -34.35 -30.21 -0.83
CA THR A 9 -33.59 -29.01 -0.49
C THR A 9 -34.45 -28.17 0.46
N SER A 10 -33.98 -27.95 1.69
CA SER A 10 -34.70 -27.10 2.63
C SER A 10 -34.59 -25.63 2.18
N ASN A 11 -35.58 -24.79 2.49
CA ASN A 11 -35.51 -23.35 2.20
C ASN A 11 -34.30 -22.67 2.85
N LEU A 12 -33.77 -23.25 3.94
CA LEU A 12 -32.59 -22.76 4.66
C LEU A 12 -31.32 -22.99 3.83
N ASP A 13 -31.20 -24.15 3.16
CA ASP A 13 -30.07 -24.46 2.28
C ASP A 13 -30.06 -23.58 1.02
N LEU A 14 -31.25 -23.28 0.48
CA LEU A 14 -31.39 -22.39 -0.67
C LEU A 14 -30.99 -20.95 -0.31
N GLY A 15 -31.40 -20.46 0.86
CA GLY A 15 -31.04 -19.13 1.35
C GLY A 15 -29.53 -18.96 1.60
N LEU A 16 -28.88 -20.00 2.13
CA LEU A 16 -27.42 -20.01 2.32
C LEU A 16 -26.69 -20.02 0.97
N PHE A 17 -27.13 -20.84 0.03
CA PHE A 17 -26.55 -20.91 -1.31
C PHE A 17 -26.63 -19.56 -2.06
N VAL A 18 -27.79 -18.90 -2.02
CA VAL A 18 -27.97 -17.56 -2.63
C VAL A 18 -27.06 -16.53 -1.98
N LYS A 19 -26.90 -16.58 -0.64
CA LYS A 19 -26.01 -15.66 0.08
C LYS A 19 -24.55 -15.85 -0.29
N VAL A 20 -24.08 -17.10 -0.38
CA VAL A 20 -22.70 -17.42 -0.78
C VAL A 20 -22.44 -17.01 -2.23
N ASN A 21 -23.38 -17.28 -3.14
CA ASN A 21 -23.22 -16.90 -4.54
C ASN A 21 -23.12 -15.39 -4.72
N LYS A 22 -23.93 -14.62 -3.98
CA LYS A 22 -23.84 -13.15 -3.96
C LYS A 22 -22.47 -12.66 -3.46
N GLN A 23 -21.93 -13.27 -2.40
CA GLN A 23 -20.59 -12.93 -1.90
C GLN A 23 -19.49 -13.23 -2.92
N ILE A 24 -19.62 -14.32 -3.68
CA ILE A 24 -18.69 -14.66 -4.75
C ILE A 24 -18.77 -13.63 -5.87
N GLU A 25 -19.98 -13.23 -6.29
CA GLU A 25 -20.19 -12.19 -7.30
C GLU A 25 -19.59 -10.84 -6.87
N ASP A 26 -19.82 -10.42 -5.63
CA ASP A 26 -19.26 -9.19 -5.06
C ASP A 26 -17.71 -9.25 -5.03
N CYS A 27 -17.12 -10.38 -4.65
CA CYS A 27 -15.67 -10.59 -4.66
C CYS A 27 -15.10 -10.56 -6.09
N VAL A 28 -15.75 -11.20 -7.06
CA VAL A 28 -15.34 -11.18 -8.46
C VAL A 28 -15.34 -9.76 -9.00
N GLU A 29 -16.37 -8.99 -8.68
CA GLU A 29 -16.47 -7.59 -9.11
C GLU A 29 -15.40 -6.72 -8.44
N HIS A 30 -15.11 -6.95 -7.16
CA HIS A 30 -14.02 -6.26 -6.47
C HIS A 30 -12.65 -6.54 -7.10
N VAL A 31 -12.34 -7.81 -7.38
CA VAL A 31 -11.07 -8.20 -8.01
C VAL A 31 -10.95 -7.62 -9.41
N LYS A 32 -12.01 -7.65 -10.22
CA LYS A 32 -12.02 -7.00 -11.54
C LYS A 32 -11.69 -5.52 -11.43
N ASN A 33 -12.35 -4.80 -10.51
CA ASN A 33 -12.08 -3.38 -10.30
C ASN A 33 -10.65 -3.12 -9.84
N LEU A 34 -10.12 -3.93 -8.91
CA LEU A 34 -8.74 -3.82 -8.45
C LEU A 34 -7.74 -4.01 -9.61
N LEU A 35 -7.96 -5.01 -10.46
CA LEU A 35 -7.13 -5.27 -11.63
C LEU A 35 -7.26 -4.19 -12.71
N MET A 36 -8.45 -3.61 -12.92
CA MET A 36 -8.63 -2.51 -13.87
C MET A 36 -7.94 -1.22 -13.41
N THR A 37 -7.76 -1.02 -12.10
CA THR A 37 -7.01 0.11 -11.56
C THR A 37 -5.48 -0.07 -11.56
N SER A 38 -4.95 -1.17 -12.11
CA SER A 38 -3.52 -1.53 -12.05
C SER A 38 -2.54 -0.58 -12.75
N GLY A 39 -3.04 0.42 -13.51
CA GLY A 39 -2.22 1.55 -13.98
C GLY A 39 -1.82 2.52 -12.85
N ASP A 40 -2.63 2.59 -11.79
CA ASP A 40 -2.31 3.28 -10.54
C ASP A 40 -1.61 2.28 -9.63
N ARG A 41 -0.28 2.23 -9.71
CA ARG A 41 0.55 1.34 -8.89
C ARG A 41 0.33 1.70 -7.42
N ARG A 42 -0.53 0.93 -6.73
CA ARG A 42 -0.73 0.96 -5.27
C ARG A 42 0.47 0.33 -4.55
N ILE A 43 1.67 0.83 -4.82
CA ILE A 43 2.87 0.47 -4.08
C ILE A 43 2.99 1.47 -2.94
N SER A 44 3.20 0.99 -1.72
CA SER A 44 3.47 1.86 -0.59
C SER A 44 4.70 2.72 -0.90
N LEU A 45 4.67 3.98 -0.46
CA LEU A 45 5.84 4.83 -0.53
C LEU A 45 6.99 4.13 0.21
N SER A 46 8.15 4.01 -0.44
CA SER A 46 9.39 3.56 0.20
C SER A 46 10.13 4.79 0.73
N PRO A 47 10.15 5.05 2.05
CA PRO A 47 10.83 6.22 2.61
C PRO A 47 12.33 6.18 2.33
N TYR A 48 12.94 4.98 2.38
CA TYR A 48 14.33 4.76 2.01
C TYR A 48 14.62 5.26 0.59
N ASP A 49 13.98 4.69 -0.43
CA ASP A 49 14.26 5.06 -1.83
C ASP A 49 13.97 6.53 -2.09
N THR A 50 12.87 7.05 -1.53
CA THR A 50 12.46 8.46 -1.69
C THR A 50 13.49 9.41 -1.06
N SER A 51 14.06 9.04 0.09
CA SER A 51 15.09 9.85 0.75
C SER A 51 16.39 9.91 -0.04
N ILE A 52 16.77 8.83 -0.73
CA ILE A 52 17.94 8.82 -1.62
C ILE A 52 17.69 9.73 -2.83
N VAL A 53 16.50 9.69 -3.42
CA VAL A 53 16.13 10.62 -4.51
C VAL A 53 16.12 12.08 -4.03
N ALA A 54 15.68 12.33 -2.80
CA ALA A 54 15.68 13.67 -2.19
C ALA A 54 17.09 14.24 -1.98
N LEU A 55 18.14 13.40 -1.94
CA LEU A 55 19.53 13.84 -1.82
C LEU A 55 20.16 14.28 -3.15
N ILE A 56 19.52 14.03 -4.28
CA ILE A 56 20.06 14.40 -5.58
C ILE A 56 20.08 15.94 -5.67
N GLU A 57 21.26 16.49 -5.89
CA GLU A 57 21.47 17.94 -6.02
C GLU A 57 20.98 18.46 -7.37
N ASP A 58 20.53 19.70 -7.38
CA ASP A 58 20.11 20.41 -8.59
C ASP A 58 21.22 20.45 -9.66
N LEU A 59 20.88 20.08 -10.90
CA LEU A 59 21.84 20.03 -12.01
C LEU A 59 22.37 21.41 -12.43
N GLU A 60 21.64 22.48 -12.11
CA GLU A 60 22.05 23.87 -12.38
C GLU A 60 22.92 24.43 -11.24
N GLY A 61 23.29 23.61 -10.25
CA GLY A 61 24.21 23.97 -9.16
C GLY A 61 23.59 24.86 -8.10
N ARG A 62 22.26 24.93 -8.00
CA ARG A 62 21.59 25.59 -6.88
C ARG A 62 21.77 24.75 -5.61
N GLU A 63 21.86 25.40 -4.45
CA GLU A 63 21.85 24.71 -3.15
C GLU A 63 20.43 24.22 -2.80
N ALA A 64 19.87 23.33 -3.64
CA ALA A 64 18.54 22.77 -3.51
C ALA A 64 18.49 21.34 -4.09
N PRO A 65 17.54 20.50 -3.65
CA PRO A 65 17.35 19.18 -4.25
C PRO A 65 16.80 19.30 -5.68
N GLN A 66 17.27 18.43 -6.58
CA GLN A 66 16.73 18.26 -7.94
C GLN A 66 15.24 17.88 -7.92
N PHE A 67 14.82 17.15 -6.88
CA PHE A 67 13.43 16.69 -6.70
C PHE A 67 12.87 17.15 -5.35
N PRO A 68 12.45 18.43 -5.20
CA PRO A 68 11.96 18.96 -3.94
C PRO A 68 10.72 18.23 -3.39
N SER A 69 9.89 17.67 -4.26
CA SER A 69 8.71 16.89 -3.88
C SER A 69 9.08 15.61 -3.10
N CYS A 70 10.23 15.01 -3.37
CA CYS A 70 10.72 13.86 -2.60
C CYS A 70 11.11 14.29 -1.18
N LEU A 71 11.76 15.45 -1.03
CA LEU A 71 12.10 15.98 0.29
C LEU A 71 10.85 16.36 1.10
N GLU A 72 9.87 17.00 0.46
CA GLU A 72 8.58 17.31 1.08
C GLU A 72 7.85 16.02 1.50
N CYS A 73 7.87 15.01 0.65
CA CYS A 73 7.28 13.71 0.95
C CYS A 73 7.93 13.08 2.20
N VAL A 74 9.26 13.10 2.30
CA VAL A 74 9.96 12.63 3.51
C VAL A 74 9.51 13.42 4.73
N ALA A 75 9.49 14.76 4.68
CA ALA A 75 9.11 15.59 5.81
C ALA A 75 7.66 15.33 6.29
N ARG A 76 6.74 15.04 5.36
CA ARG A 76 5.31 14.86 5.66
C ARG A 76 4.92 13.49 6.18
N HIS A 77 5.75 12.47 5.95
CA HIS A 77 5.45 11.08 6.31
C HIS A 77 6.20 10.59 7.56
N GLN A 78 6.71 11.51 8.39
CA GLN A 78 7.22 11.15 9.71
C GLN A 78 6.07 10.60 10.57
N LYS A 79 6.30 9.46 11.22
CA LYS A 79 5.34 8.85 12.15
C LYS A 79 5.41 9.55 13.52
N ALA A 80 4.43 9.30 14.38
CA ALA A 80 4.34 9.93 15.70
C ALA A 80 5.46 9.52 16.68
N ASP A 81 6.18 8.43 16.39
CA ASP A 81 7.35 7.96 17.13
C ASP A 81 8.67 8.48 16.52
N ASP A 82 8.59 9.55 15.73
CA ASP A 82 9.69 10.23 15.01
C ASP A 82 10.41 9.37 13.96
N SER A 83 9.82 8.25 13.57
CA SER A 83 10.43 7.30 12.65
C SER A 83 9.77 7.28 11.28
N TRP A 84 10.40 6.60 10.31
CA TRP A 84 9.87 6.36 8.97
C TRP A 84 9.83 4.88 8.66
N GLY A 85 8.83 4.43 7.91
CA GLY A 85 8.69 3.04 7.48
C GLY A 85 7.23 2.61 7.41
N ASP A 86 7.03 1.33 7.12
CA ASP A 86 5.69 0.77 6.99
C ASP A 86 4.92 0.79 8.32
N ASP A 87 3.61 0.61 8.25
CA ASP A 87 2.73 0.40 9.40
C ASP A 87 3.01 -0.94 10.07
N PHE A 88 3.43 -1.94 9.29
CA PHE A 88 3.96 -3.18 9.86
C PHE A 88 5.34 -2.93 10.49
N PHE A 89 5.45 -3.17 11.80
CA PHE A 89 6.71 -2.94 12.51
C PHE A 89 7.73 -4.04 12.25
N CYS A 90 8.83 -3.66 11.59
CA CYS A 90 10.06 -4.44 11.48
C CYS A 90 11.23 -3.56 11.90
N ILE A 91 12.06 -4.01 12.84
CA ILE A 91 13.14 -3.18 13.39
C ILE A 91 14.17 -2.77 12.32
N TYR A 92 14.50 -3.67 11.39
CA TYR A 92 15.46 -3.39 10.32
C TYR A 92 14.92 -2.36 9.33
N ASP A 93 13.65 -2.52 8.93
CA ASP A 93 12.94 -1.55 8.10
C ASP A 93 12.94 -0.18 8.78
N ARG A 94 12.59 -0.17 10.08
CA ARG A 94 12.41 1.08 10.80
C ARG A 94 13.71 1.85 10.96
N ILE A 95 14.79 1.18 11.32
CA ILE A 95 16.11 1.81 11.45
C ILE A 95 16.59 2.32 10.09
N LEU A 96 16.48 1.50 9.04
CA LEU A 96 17.01 1.84 7.72
C LEU A 96 16.29 3.04 7.10
N ASN A 97 14.95 3.01 7.10
CA ASN A 97 14.12 4.11 6.60
C ASN A 97 14.36 5.39 7.42
N THR A 98 14.35 5.29 8.75
CA THR A 98 14.53 6.46 9.63
C THR A 98 15.89 7.10 9.42
N LEU A 99 16.97 6.31 9.36
CA LEU A 99 18.30 6.84 9.12
C LEU A 99 18.39 7.57 7.78
N ALA A 100 17.88 6.97 6.71
CA ALA A 100 17.95 7.55 5.37
C ALA A 100 17.14 8.86 5.28
N CYS A 101 15.93 8.89 5.87
CA CYS A 101 15.12 10.10 5.95
C CYS A 101 15.76 11.22 6.76
N VAL A 102 16.36 10.91 7.92
CA VAL A 102 17.06 11.91 8.75
C VAL A 102 18.26 12.48 8.00
N VAL A 103 19.05 11.65 7.32
CA VAL A 103 20.17 12.13 6.49
C VAL A 103 19.66 13.07 5.40
N ALA A 104 18.60 12.71 4.68
CA ALA A 104 18.02 13.56 3.65
C ALA A 104 17.57 14.94 4.18
N LEU A 105 16.83 14.97 5.30
CA LEU A 105 16.37 16.22 5.91
C LEU A 105 17.54 17.09 6.37
N LYS A 106 18.54 16.48 7.03
CA LYS A 106 19.72 17.21 7.54
C LYS A 106 20.61 17.77 6.44
N SER A 107 20.78 17.07 5.32
CA SER A 107 21.54 17.58 4.16
C SER A 107 20.98 18.90 3.65
N TRP A 108 19.66 19.09 3.72
CA TRP A 108 18.97 20.29 3.26
C TRP A 108 18.60 21.28 4.38
N LYS A 109 19.10 21.07 5.60
CA LYS A 109 18.88 21.94 6.78
C LYS A 109 17.39 22.13 7.12
N VAL A 110 16.59 21.11 6.86
CA VAL A 110 15.19 20.96 7.33
C VAL A 110 15.20 20.23 8.67
#